data_AF-A0A2J7PTN4-F1
#
_entry.id   AF-A0A2J7PTN4-F1
#
_cell.length_a   1.000
_cell.length_b   1.000
_cell.length_c   1.000
_cell.angle_alpha   90.00
_cell.angle_beta   90.00
_cell.angle_gamma   90.00
#
_symmetry.space_group_name_H-M   'P 1'
#
loop_
_entity.id
_entity.type
_entity.pdbx_description
1 polymer ?
#
loop_
_entity_poly.entity_id
_entity_poly.type
_entity_poly.pdbx_seq_one_letter_code
_entity_poly.pdbx_strand_id
1 'polypeptide(L)'
;MQQAAIQSTPPLESQRSINSAPLEIKQLLKDKRKARAIWHRTHNPTDKTRYNQLTNKLKAKLKELREASFTDYIQNLSRYDYSIWKPIKNIKKPKESSPPIRETTPTAGPWARNNKEKSELFAKYFANIFTPHNEASDREIDQNLAATIEKQQTVTITSPKEIKEVINSLGLKKHPD
;
A
#
# COMPACT_ATOMS: atom_id res chain seq x y z
N MET A 1 -16.25 -32.69 -2.70
CA MET A 1 -15.64 -31.35 -2.94
C MET A 1 -14.34 -31.08 -2.17
N GLN A 2 -14.01 -31.78 -1.07
CA GLN A 2 -12.80 -31.47 -0.29
C GLN A 2 -11.48 -31.93 -0.93
N GLN A 3 -11.50 -32.95 -1.79
CA GLN A 3 -10.29 -33.51 -2.41
C GLN A 3 -9.59 -32.55 -3.39
N ALA A 4 -10.36 -31.69 -4.07
CA ALA A 4 -9.81 -30.68 -4.98
C ALA A 4 -9.03 -29.59 -4.24
N ALA A 5 -9.44 -29.24 -3.01
CA ALA A 5 -8.78 -28.20 -2.21
C ALA A 5 -7.39 -28.63 -1.73
N ILE A 6 -7.21 -29.92 -1.41
CA ILE A 6 -5.93 -30.47 -0.97
C ILE A 6 -4.93 -30.54 -2.14
N GLN A 7 -5.38 -30.94 -3.32
CA GLN A 7 -4.53 -31.04 -4.51
C GLN A 7 -4.15 -29.68 -5.11
N SER A 8 -4.98 -28.65 -4.92
CA SER A 8 -4.71 -27.29 -5.41
C SER A 8 -3.81 -26.46 -4.49
N THR A 9 -3.53 -26.92 -3.28
CA THR A 9 -2.67 -26.20 -2.34
C THR A 9 -1.22 -26.57 -2.63
N PRO A 10 -0.38 -25.65 -3.15
CA PRO A 10 1.03 -25.95 -3.32
C PRO A 10 1.64 -26.26 -1.94
N PRO A 11 2.56 -27.24 -1.82
CA PRO A 11 3.23 -27.50 -0.57
C PRO A 11 3.83 -26.18 -0.09
N LEU A 12 3.55 -25.79 1.16
CA LEU A 12 4.24 -24.67 1.78
C LEU A 12 5.72 -25.02 1.73
N GLU A 13 6.44 -24.45 0.77
CA GLU A 13 7.89 -24.46 0.83
C GLU A 13 8.22 -23.87 2.20
N SER A 14 8.77 -24.71 3.09
CA SER A 14 9.24 -24.24 4.38
C SER A 14 10.12 -23.05 4.03
N GLN A 15 9.73 -21.84 4.45
CA GLN A 15 10.48 -20.64 4.13
C GLN A 15 11.92 -20.96 4.45
N ARG A 16 12.73 -21.13 3.39
CA ARG A 16 14.13 -21.52 3.55
C ARG A 16 14.64 -20.55 4.61
N SER A 17 15.30 -21.04 5.65
CA SER A 17 15.90 -20.22 6.71
C SER A 17 17.09 -19.44 6.15
N ILE A 18 16.87 -18.75 5.04
CA ILE A 18 17.75 -17.78 4.42
C ILE A 18 17.70 -16.63 5.40
N ASN A 19 18.87 -16.28 5.93
CA ASN A 19 19.10 -15.24 6.93
C ASN A 19 18.94 -15.72 8.38
N SER A 20 19.73 -16.72 8.77
CA SER A 20 20.15 -16.79 10.17
C SER A 20 20.98 -15.54 10.47
N ALA A 21 20.32 -14.49 10.97
CA ALA A 21 21.02 -13.30 11.44
C ALA A 21 22.15 -13.71 12.42
N PRO A 22 23.31 -13.03 12.40
CA PRO A 22 24.42 -13.33 13.30
C PRO A 22 23.95 -13.48 14.75
N LEU A 23 24.52 -14.47 15.45
CA LEU A 23 24.11 -14.83 16.81
C LEU A 23 24.14 -13.61 17.75
N GLU A 24 25.11 -12.72 17.57
CA GLU A 24 25.25 -11.46 18.31
C GLU A 24 24.02 -10.55 18.16
N ILE A 25 23.49 -10.37 16.94
CA ILE A 25 22.30 -9.53 16.69
C ILE A 25 21.07 -10.16 17.36
N LYS A 26 20.94 -11.49 17.31
CA LYS A 26 19.86 -12.22 17.98
C LYS A 26 19.93 -12.04 19.50
N GLN A 27 21.13 -12.09 20.07
CA GLN A 27 21.35 -11.83 21.51
C GLN A 27 20.98 -10.38 21.87
N LEU A 28 21.50 -9.39 21.14
CA LEU A 28 21.16 -7.97 21.35
C LEU A 28 19.65 -7.71 21.26
N LEU A 29 18.95 -8.39 20.36
CA LEU A 29 17.50 -8.28 20.23
C LEU A 29 16.78 -8.87 21.45
N LYS A 30 17.22 -10.03 21.95
CA LYS A 30 16.70 -10.63 23.18
C LYS A 30 16.92 -9.70 24.38
N ASP A 31 18.11 -9.16 24.52
CA ASP A 31 18.47 -8.28 25.64
C ASP A 31 17.71 -6.95 25.58
N LYS A 32 17.56 -6.37 24.38
CA LYS A 32 16.73 -5.17 24.18
C LYS A 32 15.28 -5.42 24.59
N ARG A 33 14.70 -6.56 24.20
CA ARG A 33 13.33 -6.95 24.57
C ARG A 33 13.18 -7.11 26.09
N LYS A 34 14.14 -7.76 26.75
CA LYS A 34 14.19 -7.88 28.21
C LYS A 34 14.26 -6.52 28.89
N ALA A 35 15.18 -5.65 28.46
CA ALA A 35 15.32 -4.31 29.02
C ALA A 35 14.07 -3.45 28.82
N ARG A 36 13.38 -3.58 27.67
CA ARG A 36 12.08 -2.95 27.46
C ARG A 36 11.04 -3.45 28.45
N ALA A 37 10.91 -4.76 28.64
CA ALA A 37 9.95 -5.33 29.58
C ALA A 37 10.20 -4.85 31.02
N ILE A 38 11.46 -4.78 31.44
CA ILE A 38 11.84 -4.24 32.75
C ILE A 38 11.43 -2.77 32.86
N TRP A 39 11.82 -1.92 31.89
CA TRP A 39 11.47 -0.49 31.92
C TRP A 39 9.95 -0.25 31.91
N HIS A 40 9.18 -1.04 31.15
CA HIS A 40 7.70 -0.95 31.13
C HIS A 40 7.09 -1.35 32.48
N ARG A 41 7.75 -2.19 33.27
CA ARG A 41 7.29 -2.58 34.60
C ARG A 41 7.71 -1.59 35.68
N THR A 42 8.95 -1.12 35.65
CA THR A 42 9.55 -0.32 36.73
C THR A 42 9.40 1.18 36.54
N HIS A 43 9.24 1.64 35.29
CA HIS A 43 9.28 3.06 34.90
C HIS A 43 10.52 3.84 35.39
N ASN A 44 11.58 3.15 35.84
CA ASN A 44 12.76 3.77 36.40
C ASN A 44 13.64 4.40 35.29
N PRO A 45 14.15 5.63 35.45
CA PRO A 45 15.09 6.26 34.52
C PRO A 45 16.34 5.43 34.20
N THR A 46 16.87 4.69 35.18
CA THR A 46 18.06 3.84 34.99
C THR A 46 17.79 2.69 34.01
N ASP A 47 16.64 2.03 34.14
CA ASP A 47 16.18 0.98 33.22
C ASP A 47 15.91 1.53 31.81
N LYS A 48 15.39 2.75 31.72
CA LYS A 48 15.22 3.46 30.43
C LYS A 48 16.57 3.70 29.75
N THR A 49 17.57 4.13 30.50
CA THR A 49 18.93 4.32 30.00
C THR A 49 19.51 3.01 29.47
N ARG A 50 19.36 1.91 30.22
CA ARG A 50 19.80 0.58 29.76
C ARG A 50 19.09 0.13 28.48
N TYR A 51 17.78 0.33 28.38
CA TYR A 51 17.03 0.04 27.16
C TYR A 51 17.52 0.87 25.96
N ASN A 52 17.77 2.16 26.16
CA ASN A 52 18.28 3.05 25.11
C ASN A 52 19.69 2.66 24.66
N GLN A 53 20.58 2.32 25.60
CA GLN A 53 21.93 1.83 25.29
C GLN A 53 21.88 0.57 24.42
N LEU A 54 21.08 -0.44 24.80
CA LEU A 54 20.92 -1.66 24.01
C LEU A 54 20.28 -1.39 22.64
N THR A 55 19.35 -0.44 22.58
CA THR A 55 18.73 -0.01 21.31
C THR A 55 19.77 0.61 20.37
N ASN A 56 20.62 1.51 20.88
CA ASN A 56 21.67 2.16 20.10
C ASN A 56 22.74 1.16 19.67
N LYS A 57 23.15 0.25 20.56
CA LYS A 57 24.09 -0.84 20.23
C LYS A 57 23.56 -1.72 19.11
N LEU A 58 22.29 -2.12 19.17
CA LEU A 58 21.65 -2.88 18.09
C LEU A 58 21.61 -2.10 16.77
N LYS A 59 21.23 -0.81 16.80
CA LYS A 59 21.22 0.04 15.61
C LYS A 59 22.61 0.14 14.97
N ALA A 60 23.65 0.35 15.78
CA ALA A 60 25.03 0.43 15.31
C ALA A 60 25.47 -0.87 14.65
N LYS A 61 25.23 -2.02 15.29
CA LYS A 61 25.59 -3.34 14.73
C LYS A 61 24.84 -3.67 13.44
N LEU A 62 23.56 -3.31 13.34
CA LEU A 62 22.80 -3.48 12.09
C LEU A 62 23.30 -2.57 10.97
N LYS A 63 23.76 -1.35 11.30
CA LYS A 63 24.37 -0.44 10.35
C LYS A 63 25.69 -1.02 9.83
N GLU A 64 26.57 -1.46 10.72
CA GLU A 64 27.85 -2.09 10.40
C GLU A 64 27.66 -3.30 9.47
N LEU A 65 26.72 -4.20 9.78
CA LEU A 65 26.43 -5.36 8.93
C LEU A 65 25.95 -4.95 7.53
N ARG A 66 25.08 -3.94 7.46
CA ARG A 66 24.56 -3.43 6.18
C ARG A 66 25.68 -2.80 5.35
N GLU A 67 26.55 -2.02 5.99
CA GLU A 67 27.70 -1.40 5.33
C GLU A 67 28.65 -2.47 4.81
N ALA A 68 29.01 -3.47 5.62
CA ALA A 68 29.86 -4.58 5.21
C ALA A 68 29.26 -5.38 4.03
N SER A 69 27.96 -5.69 4.12
CA SER A 69 27.25 -6.39 3.04
C SER A 69 27.19 -5.54 1.76
N PHE A 70 27.04 -4.23 1.90
CA PHE A 70 27.02 -3.31 0.76
C PHE A 70 28.41 -3.15 0.14
N THR A 71 29.47 -3.05 0.95
CA THR A 71 30.85 -2.98 0.43
C THR A 71 31.22 -4.26 -0.31
N ASP A 72 30.90 -5.43 0.25
CA ASP A 72 31.12 -6.71 -0.41
C ASP A 72 30.31 -6.80 -1.72
N TYR A 73 29.04 -6.39 -1.68
CA TYR A 73 28.20 -6.31 -2.87
C TYR A 73 28.83 -5.45 -3.98
N ILE A 74 29.30 -4.24 -3.65
CA ILE A 74 29.93 -3.33 -4.63
C ILE A 74 31.25 -3.90 -5.15
N GLN A 75 32.06 -4.54 -4.31
CA GLN A 75 33.33 -5.16 -4.73
C GLN A 75 33.11 -6.34 -5.68
N ASN A 76 32.03 -7.10 -5.49
CA ASN A 76 31.66 -8.23 -6.33
C ASN A 76 30.92 -7.82 -7.62
N LEU A 77 30.64 -6.54 -7.84
CA LEU A 77 30.07 -6.07 -9.10
C LEU A 77 31.11 -6.15 -10.21
N SER A 78 30.77 -6.87 -11.27
CA SER A 78 31.61 -7.03 -12.46
C SER A 78 30.90 -6.56 -13.73
N ARG A 79 31.70 -6.00 -14.64
CA ARG A 79 31.24 -5.60 -15.98
C ARG A 79 31.06 -6.79 -16.92
N TYR A 80 31.64 -7.94 -16.59
CA TYR A 80 31.72 -9.10 -17.48
C TYR A 80 30.61 -10.12 -17.24
N ASP A 81 29.98 -10.12 -16.07
CA ASP A 81 28.99 -11.13 -15.63
C ASP A 81 27.55 -10.57 -15.56
N TYR A 82 27.32 -9.38 -16.13
CA TYR A 82 26.05 -8.65 -16.09
C TYR A 82 25.52 -8.31 -14.70
N SER A 83 26.29 -8.52 -13.62
CA SER A 83 25.88 -8.20 -12.25
C SER A 83 25.59 -6.71 -12.06
N ILE A 84 26.32 -5.82 -12.75
CA ILE A 84 26.10 -4.36 -12.76
C ILE A 84 24.77 -3.95 -13.39
N TRP A 85 24.28 -4.69 -14.40
CA TRP A 85 23.06 -4.30 -15.11
C TRP A 85 21.79 -4.53 -14.31
N LYS A 86 21.79 -5.52 -13.40
CA LYS A 86 20.65 -5.83 -12.52
C LYS A 86 20.25 -4.65 -11.60
N PRO A 87 21.16 -4.04 -10.81
CA PRO A 87 20.82 -2.87 -9.99
C PRO A 87 20.49 -1.65 -10.84
N ILE A 88 21.22 -1.38 -11.92
CA ILE A 88 20.98 -0.22 -12.79
C ILE A 88 19.56 -0.25 -13.37
N LYS A 89 19.07 -1.42 -13.79
CA LYS A 89 17.70 -1.58 -14.30
C LYS A 89 16.63 -1.25 -13.24
N ASN A 90 16.93 -1.51 -11.97
CA ASN A 90 16.01 -1.30 -10.85
C ASN A 90 16.06 0.12 -10.28
N ILE A 91 17.11 0.89 -10.58
CA ILE A 91 17.13 2.34 -10.35
C ILE A 91 16.15 2.94 -11.36
N LYS A 92 14.88 3.06 -10.92
CA LYS A 92 13.77 3.53 -11.75
C LYS A 92 14.19 4.76 -12.54
N LYS A 93 13.75 4.83 -13.81
CA LYS A 93 13.84 6.05 -14.61
C LYS A 93 13.35 7.23 -13.76
N PRO A 94 14.02 8.39 -13.79
CA PRO A 94 13.54 9.57 -13.08
C PRO A 94 12.07 9.75 -13.44
N LYS A 95 11.24 10.03 -12.43
CA LYS A 95 9.81 10.25 -12.66
C LYS A 95 9.71 11.46 -13.58
N GLU A 96 9.30 11.24 -14.82
CA GLU A 96 9.09 12.35 -15.74
C GLU A 96 8.00 13.23 -15.15
N SER A 97 8.34 14.49 -14.92
CA SER A 97 7.35 15.49 -14.56
C SER A 97 6.37 15.55 -15.71
N SER A 98 5.06 15.52 -15.42
CA SER A 98 4.05 15.77 -16.44
C SER A 98 4.42 17.05 -17.19
N PRO A 99 4.49 17.03 -18.53
CA PRO A 99 4.86 18.21 -19.29
C PRO A 99 3.88 19.34 -18.96
N PRO A 100 4.34 20.61 -18.98
CA PRO A 100 3.47 21.75 -18.71
C PRO A 100 2.27 21.73 -19.67
N ILE A 101 1.13 22.26 -19.21
CA ILE A 101 -0.09 22.29 -20.01
C ILE A 101 -0.03 23.54 -20.89
N ARG A 102 -0.33 23.40 -22.19
CA ARG A 102 -0.36 24.50 -23.16
C ARG A 102 -1.71 24.57 -23.85
N GLU A 103 -2.08 25.77 -24.28
CA GLU A 103 -3.31 25.98 -25.05
C GLU A 103 -3.14 25.37 -26.45
N THR A 104 -4.08 24.50 -26.82
CA THR A 104 -4.09 23.80 -28.11
C THR A 104 -4.89 24.61 -29.13
N THR A 105 -4.32 25.73 -29.55
CA THR A 105 -4.79 26.53 -30.69
C THR A 105 -4.06 26.14 -31.99
N PRO A 106 -4.55 26.53 -33.19
CA PRO A 106 -3.89 26.23 -34.48
C PRO A 106 -2.43 26.71 -34.55
N THR A 107 -2.11 27.77 -33.82
CA THR A 107 -0.76 28.20 -33.49
C THR A 107 -0.49 27.90 -32.03
N ALA A 108 0.70 27.41 -31.67
CA ALA A 108 1.03 27.06 -30.28
C ALA A 108 0.78 28.24 -29.32
N GLY A 109 -0.20 28.09 -28.42
CA GLY A 109 -0.55 29.11 -27.44
C GLY A 109 0.41 29.13 -26.23
N PRO A 110 0.27 30.12 -25.33
CA PRO A 110 1.12 30.23 -24.15
C PRO A 110 0.94 29.05 -23.19
N TRP A 111 1.98 28.77 -22.39
CA TRP A 111 1.96 27.75 -21.35
C TRP A 111 1.18 28.23 -20.12
N ALA A 112 0.40 27.34 -19.51
CA ALA A 112 -0.25 27.58 -18.23
C ALA A 112 0.77 27.52 -17.09
N ARG A 113 1.06 28.68 -16.49
CA ARG A 113 2.08 28.89 -15.45
C ARG A 113 1.51 28.72 -14.05
N ASN A 114 0.25 29.09 -13.83
CA ASN A 114 -0.41 29.00 -12.51
C ASN A 114 -1.53 27.95 -12.48
N ASN A 115 -2.01 27.60 -11.28
CA ASN A 115 -3.07 26.59 -11.13
C ASN A 115 -4.41 27.04 -11.70
N LYS A 116 -4.68 28.35 -11.70
CA LYS A 116 -5.91 28.94 -12.25
C LYS A 116 -5.96 28.77 -13.77
N GLU A 117 -4.90 29.15 -14.46
CA GLU A 117 -4.70 28.97 -15.91
C GLU A 117 -4.82 27.50 -16.30
N LYS A 118 -4.23 26.58 -15.53
CA LYS A 118 -4.38 25.13 -15.77
C LYS A 118 -5.84 24.70 -15.66
N SER A 119 -6.54 25.13 -14.61
CA SER A 119 -7.96 24.83 -14.39
C SER A 119 -8.83 25.36 -15.53
N GLU A 120 -8.59 26.59 -15.96
CA GLU A 120 -9.32 27.22 -17.06
C GLU A 120 -9.08 26.48 -18.37
N LEU A 121 -7.84 26.05 -18.63
CA LEU A 121 -7.49 25.31 -19.84
C LEU A 121 -8.16 23.93 -19.88
N PHE A 122 -8.20 23.22 -18.74
CA PHE A 122 -8.98 22.00 -18.61
C PHE A 122 -10.47 22.24 -18.80
N ALA A 123 -11.03 23.29 -18.20
CA ALA A 123 -12.45 23.62 -18.34
C ALA A 123 -12.81 23.89 -19.81
N LYS A 124 -12.00 24.66 -20.54
CA LYS A 124 -12.17 24.90 -21.98
C LYS A 124 -12.11 23.58 -22.78
N TYR A 125 -11.13 22.73 -22.47
CA TYR A 125 -10.98 21.43 -23.14
C TYR A 125 -12.19 20.53 -22.92
N PHE A 126 -12.66 20.40 -21.68
CA PHE A 126 -13.84 19.62 -21.33
C PHE A 126 -15.11 20.19 -21.95
N ALA A 127 -15.29 21.51 -21.96
CA ALA A 127 -16.43 22.14 -22.61
C ALA A 127 -16.52 21.80 -24.10
N ASN A 128 -15.37 21.68 -24.79
CA ASN A 128 -15.32 21.29 -26.19
C ASN A 128 -15.66 19.81 -26.40
N ILE A 129 -15.10 18.92 -25.57
CA ILE A 129 -15.31 17.46 -25.70
C ILE A 129 -16.72 17.05 -25.33
N PHE A 130 -17.28 17.64 -24.27
CA PHE A 130 -18.63 17.33 -23.79
C PHE A 130 -19.67 18.20 -24.50
N THR A 131 -19.53 18.37 -25.81
CA THR A 131 -20.60 18.91 -26.65
C THR A 131 -21.52 17.75 -27.05
N PRO A 132 -22.83 17.84 -26.76
CA PRO A 132 -23.78 16.82 -27.19
C PRO A 132 -23.70 16.63 -28.70
N HIS A 133 -23.60 15.39 -29.16
CA HIS A 133 -23.73 15.12 -30.59
C HIS A 133 -25.16 15.45 -31.01
N ASN A 134 -25.33 16.13 -32.15
CA ASN A 134 -26.64 16.56 -32.66
C ASN A 134 -27.40 15.39 -33.29
N GLU A 135 -27.51 14.27 -32.59
CA GLU A 135 -28.43 13.20 -32.94
C GLU A 135 -29.79 13.51 -32.34
N ALA A 136 -30.84 13.19 -33.09
CA ALA A 136 -32.22 13.41 -32.64
C ALA A 136 -32.44 12.69 -31.31
N SER A 137 -33.19 13.34 -30.40
CA SER A 137 -33.49 12.79 -29.06
C SER A 137 -33.96 11.34 -29.16
N ASP A 138 -33.22 10.43 -28.55
CA ASP A 138 -33.59 9.02 -28.47
C ASP A 138 -34.87 8.90 -27.63
N ARG A 139 -35.97 8.52 -28.28
CA ARG A 139 -37.30 8.41 -27.66
C ARG A 139 -37.29 7.51 -26.42
N GLU A 140 -36.41 6.52 -26.37
CA GLU A 140 -36.24 5.64 -25.19
C GLU A 140 -35.63 6.38 -23.99
N ILE A 141 -34.71 7.32 -24.21
CA ILE A 141 -34.10 8.10 -23.12
C ILE A 141 -35.15 9.04 -22.52
N ASP A 142 -35.91 9.72 -23.38
CA ASP A 142 -36.99 10.62 -22.94
C ASP A 142 -38.08 9.88 -22.16
N GLN A 143 -38.43 8.67 -22.58
CA GLN A 143 -39.38 7.81 -21.87
C GLN A 143 -38.85 7.33 -20.52
N ASN A 144 -37.57 6.96 -20.43
CA ASN A 144 -36.95 6.53 -19.16
C ASN A 144 -36.76 7.69 -18.17
N LEU A 145 -36.49 8.91 -18.65
CA LEU A 145 -36.41 10.09 -17.77
C LEU A 145 -37.79 10.54 -17.28
N ALA A 146 -38.83 10.36 -18.10
CA ALA A 146 -40.22 10.62 -17.74
C ALA A 146 -40.81 9.52 -16.82
N ALA A 147 -40.24 8.31 -16.83
CA ALA A 147 -40.62 7.25 -15.93
C ALA A 147 -40.31 7.68 -14.48
N THR A 148 -41.35 7.71 -13.64
CA THR A 148 -41.22 8.05 -12.22
C THR A 148 -40.30 7.02 -11.58
N ILE A 149 -39.16 7.47 -11.03
CA ILE A 149 -38.28 6.63 -10.22
C ILE A 149 -39.14 6.04 -9.12
N GLU A 150 -39.41 4.73 -9.19
CA GLU A 150 -40.10 4.03 -8.12
C GLU A 150 -39.31 4.29 -6.83
N LYS A 151 -39.93 4.99 -5.88
CA LYS A 151 -39.32 5.31 -4.60
C LYS A 151 -38.84 4.00 -3.98
N GLN A 152 -37.53 3.77 -4.02
CA GLN A 152 -36.94 2.60 -3.38
C GLN A 152 -37.42 2.55 -1.94
N GLN A 153 -37.91 1.39 -1.52
CA GLN A 153 -38.42 1.18 -0.17
C GLN A 153 -37.37 1.63 0.83
N THR A 154 -37.75 2.52 1.74
CA THR A 154 -36.87 3.02 2.79
C THR A 154 -36.39 1.84 3.63
N VAL A 155 -35.10 1.55 3.57
CA VAL A 155 -34.48 0.51 4.41
C VAL A 155 -34.63 0.93 5.87
N THR A 156 -35.26 0.09 6.68
CA THR A 156 -35.41 0.34 8.13
C THR A 156 -34.06 0.27 8.82
N ILE A 157 -33.76 1.23 9.69
CA ILE A 157 -32.51 1.25 10.45
C ILE A 157 -32.57 0.16 11.53
N THR A 158 -31.59 -0.75 11.53
CA THR A 158 -31.50 -1.84 12.51
C THR A 158 -30.74 -1.40 13.77
N SER A 159 -31.17 -1.89 14.93
CA SER A 159 -30.52 -1.62 16.24
C SER A 159 -29.51 -2.71 16.63
N PRO A 160 -28.42 -2.40 17.35
CA PRO A 160 -27.50 -3.41 17.90
C PRO A 160 -28.20 -4.48 18.76
N LYS A 161 -29.34 -4.14 19.38
CA LYS A 161 -30.15 -5.08 20.17
C LYS A 161 -30.82 -6.13 19.27
N GLU A 162 -31.42 -5.72 18.14
CA GLU A 162 -32.00 -6.65 17.16
C GLU A 162 -30.93 -7.60 16.62
N ILE A 163 -29.76 -7.08 16.28
CA ILE A 163 -28.64 -7.89 15.78
C ILE A 163 -28.25 -8.94 16.83
N LYS A 164 -28.19 -8.56 18.11
CA LYS A 164 -27.87 -9.48 19.21
C LYS A 164 -28.94 -10.55 19.42
N GLU A 165 -30.22 -10.19 19.33
CA GLU A 165 -31.34 -11.13 19.43
C GLU A 165 -31.30 -12.15 18.29
N VAL A 166 -31.04 -11.70 17.05
CA VAL A 166 -30.88 -12.59 15.89
C VAL A 166 -29.68 -13.52 16.09
N ILE A 167 -28.52 -13.00 16.51
CA ILE A 167 -27.33 -13.83 16.79
C ILE A 167 -27.63 -14.91 17.84
N ASN A 168 -28.38 -14.58 18.88
CA ASN A 168 -28.76 -15.55 19.91
C ASN A 168 -29.75 -16.61 19.39
N SER A 169 -30.65 -16.24 18.47
CA SER A 169 -31.58 -17.17 17.84
C SER A 169 -30.90 -18.15 16.89
N LEU A 170 -29.76 -17.75 16.31
CA LEU A 170 -28.93 -18.59 15.46
C LEU A 170 -28.10 -19.51 16.34
N GLY A 171 -28.66 -20.67 16.71
CA GLY A 171 -28.01 -21.65 17.58
C GLY A 171 -26.59 -21.97 17.15
N LEU A 172 -25.60 -21.45 17.88
CA LEU A 172 -24.17 -21.69 17.66
C LEU A 172 -23.85 -23.14 18.03
N LYS A 173 -24.04 -24.08 17.10
CA LYS A 173 -23.42 -25.40 17.21
C LYS A 173 -21.91 -25.21 17.05
N LYS A 174 -21.19 -25.27 18.17
CA LYS A 174 -19.72 -25.32 18.14
C LYS A 174 -19.28 -26.55 17.35
N HIS A 175 -18.31 -26.35 16.46
CA HIS A 175 -17.61 -27.43 15.78
C HIS A 175 -16.85 -28.27 16.83
N PRO A 176 -16.77 -29.61 16.71
CA PRO A 176 -15.99 -30.45 17.63
C PRO A 176 -14.48 -30.14 17.53
N ASP A 177 -13.78 -30.06 18.66
CA ASP A 177 -12.32 -29.86 18.72
C ASP A 177 -11.51 -31.01 18.11
#